data_AF-A0A094BD62-F1
#
_entry.id   AF-A0A094BD62-F1
#
_cell.length_a   1.000
_cell.length_b   1.000
_cell.length_c   1.000
_cell.angle_alpha   90.00
_cell.angle_beta   90.00
_cell.angle_gamma   90.00
#
_symmetry.space_group_name_H-M   'P 1'
#
loop_
_entity.id
_entity.type
_entity.pdbx_description
1 polymer ?
#
loop_
_entity_poly.entity_id
_entity_poly.type
_entity_poly.pdbx_seq_one_letter_code
_entity_poly.pdbx_strand_id
1 'polypeptide(L)'
;MNNSILSIPVEILDRIFEHCDDFPQVIALASACKHTHSAWVTSSPTIIWSVANSHIRSFDDALMAVRATAIVFKAYCAGTLPTAVTMISLSGKSKLPNVVELKEVLKMQHLVRCIEYMYLHSTLSRAHSEDTLFDDSWNGPHGTYPAAQRRSEMPQETPGVKNEKLDSFRDYFYRAMYRLLLAGAVLARVYMAPLFQGEKEGGKNSFFMRFGIEYGTMYWDETIDDSEDTHPTEADIAYLRQFPVYNFDVADSSEIGQWRNREYETCFGEFASWIIGDGRAREETDPQSPEDIEPEWAENRTDIGAVRELMLLLVAYSHFNVQFENSFRKRSRGGPYMQKAGNRTVTIVRFGYFQVEEVTMPAAVEDLTDTYLYADHHPALEASGGKDVSFKFDVWYAMQVLKENMRDSGVIYDIENPGPPPMLELWHFALRRYLNLGFKSGTFWMPRSIPVYYESIWYKEVGGGDIFLNPNWAAVQKYKPGVVSWDLGNN
;
A
#
# COMPACT_ATOMS: atom_id res chain seq x y z
N MET A 1 -32.21 45.72 16.84
CA MET A 1 -32.59 44.55 16.00
C MET A 1 -31.92 43.33 16.61
N ASN A 2 -32.69 42.45 17.25
CA ASN A 2 -32.16 41.20 17.81
C ASN A 2 -32.12 40.16 16.69
N ASN A 3 -31.06 40.17 15.88
CA ASN A 3 -30.81 39.11 14.91
C ASN A 3 -30.31 37.89 15.68
N SER A 4 -31.25 37.04 16.09
CA SER A 4 -30.93 35.80 16.78
C SER A 4 -30.37 34.79 15.78
N ILE A 5 -29.35 34.02 16.17
CA ILE A 5 -28.85 32.89 15.37
C ILE A 5 -29.96 31.88 15.04
N LEU A 6 -31.03 31.87 15.83
CA LEU A 6 -32.22 31.04 15.66
C LEU A 6 -33.10 31.43 14.44
N SER A 7 -32.89 32.62 13.86
CA SER A 7 -33.62 33.07 12.66
C SER A 7 -32.80 32.95 11.38
N ILE A 8 -31.57 32.42 11.45
CA ILE A 8 -30.72 32.23 10.27
C ILE A 8 -31.23 31.03 9.45
N PRO A 9 -31.41 31.16 8.13
CA PRO A 9 -31.77 30.05 7.26
C PRO A 9 -30.74 28.91 7.31
N VAL A 10 -31.19 27.66 7.14
CA VAL A 10 -30.31 26.48 7.23
C VAL A 10 -29.19 26.53 6.19
N GLU A 11 -29.46 27.09 5.01
CA GLU A 11 -28.49 27.23 3.91
C GLU A 11 -27.33 28.17 4.29
N ILE A 12 -27.60 29.17 5.14
CA ILE A 12 -26.57 30.06 5.66
C ILE A 12 -25.77 29.36 6.75
N LEU A 13 -26.43 28.56 7.60
CA LEU A 13 -25.73 27.74 8.60
C LEU A 13 -24.81 26.70 7.94
N ASP A 14 -25.26 26.03 6.89
CA ASP A 14 -24.46 25.07 6.12
C ASP A 14 -23.20 25.74 5.56
N ARG A 15 -23.33 26.93 4.97
CA ARG A 15 -22.17 27.71 4.52
C ARG A 15 -21.24 28.09 5.68
N ILE A 16 -21.78 28.48 6.84
CA ILE A 16 -20.94 28.79 8.00
C ILE A 16 -20.16 27.54 8.45
N PHE A 17 -20.82 26.37 8.49
CA PHE A 17 -20.17 25.10 8.80
C PHE A 17 -19.09 24.72 7.79
N GLU A 18 -19.35 24.90 6.48
CA GLU A 18 -18.39 24.61 5.40
C GLU A 18 -17.13 25.48 5.46
N HIS A 19 -17.20 26.65 6.12
CA HIS A 19 -16.09 27.58 6.31
C HIS A 19 -15.41 27.45 7.69
N CYS A 20 -15.74 26.43 8.48
CA CYS A 20 -15.01 26.15 9.71
C CYS A 20 -13.56 25.73 9.42
N ASP A 21 -12.63 26.18 10.27
CA ASP A 21 -11.20 25.90 10.12
C ASP A 21 -10.81 24.49 10.58
N ASP A 22 -11.70 23.79 11.29
CA ASP A 22 -11.49 22.41 11.71
C ASP A 22 -12.78 21.76 12.26
N PHE A 23 -12.72 20.46 12.56
CA PHE A 23 -13.83 19.75 13.18
C PHE A 23 -14.15 20.20 14.62
N PRO A 24 -13.19 20.57 15.49
CA PRO A 24 -13.50 21.23 16.75
C PRO A 24 -14.42 22.46 16.62
N GLN A 25 -14.21 23.33 15.64
CA GLN A 25 -15.10 24.46 15.36
C GLN A 25 -16.49 23.99 14.91
N VAL A 26 -16.56 22.99 14.02
CA VAL A 26 -17.84 22.38 13.61
C VAL A 26 -18.59 21.85 14.84
N ILE A 27 -17.93 21.13 15.74
CA ILE A 27 -18.53 20.58 16.95
C ILE A 27 -19.00 21.70 17.88
N ALA A 28 -18.18 22.75 18.07
CA ALA A 28 -18.54 23.90 18.90
C ALA A 28 -19.79 24.61 18.35
N LEU A 29 -19.86 24.84 17.04
CA LEU A 29 -21.00 25.46 16.37
C LEU A 29 -22.26 24.57 16.43
N ALA A 30 -22.12 23.27 16.16
CA ALA A 30 -23.21 22.31 16.26
C ALA A 30 -23.74 22.20 17.71
N SER A 31 -22.88 22.42 18.71
CA SER A 31 -23.25 22.37 20.13
C SER A 31 -23.84 23.68 20.67
N ALA A 32 -23.81 24.77 19.89
CA ALA A 32 -24.23 26.09 20.37
C ALA A 32 -25.74 26.18 20.65
N CYS A 33 -26.59 25.58 19.80
CA CYS A 33 -28.04 25.56 20.01
C CYS A 33 -28.74 24.43 19.23
N LYS A 34 -30.03 24.21 19.50
CA LYS A 34 -30.83 23.18 18.80
C LYS A 34 -30.90 23.41 17.29
N HIS A 35 -30.91 24.66 16.84
CA HIS A 35 -31.02 25.01 15.41
C HIS A 35 -29.74 24.63 14.65
N THR A 36 -28.58 24.99 15.18
CA THR A 36 -27.27 24.62 14.59
C THR A 36 -27.01 23.11 14.69
N HIS A 37 -27.42 22.47 15.78
CA HIS A 37 -27.37 21.02 15.89
C HIS A 37 -28.24 20.33 14.82
N SER A 38 -29.45 20.82 14.58
CA SER A 38 -30.34 20.26 13.56
C SER A 38 -29.75 20.43 12.15
N ALA A 39 -29.19 21.60 11.85
CA ALA A 39 -28.49 21.86 10.59
C ALA A 39 -27.31 20.87 10.39
N TRP A 40 -26.47 20.71 11.42
CA TRP A 40 -25.39 19.72 11.39
C TRP A 40 -25.90 18.30 11.10
N VAL A 41 -26.92 17.83 11.81
CA VAL A 41 -27.44 16.46 11.62
C VAL A 41 -27.98 16.26 10.20
N THR A 42 -28.68 17.25 9.65
CA THR A 42 -29.27 17.19 8.31
C THR A 42 -28.22 17.28 7.20
N SER A 43 -27.22 18.16 7.35
CA SER A 43 -26.24 18.49 6.31
C SER A 43 -24.85 17.88 6.57
N SER A 44 -24.71 16.98 7.57
CA SER A 44 -23.42 16.42 7.98
C SER A 44 -22.57 15.88 6.82
N PRO A 45 -23.10 15.17 5.80
CA PRO A 45 -22.24 14.63 4.75
C PRO A 45 -21.56 15.72 3.90
N THR A 46 -22.29 16.79 3.59
CA THR A 46 -21.77 17.94 2.82
C THR A 46 -20.76 18.73 3.65
N ILE A 47 -21.09 19.00 4.92
CA ILE A 47 -20.19 19.72 5.84
C ILE A 47 -18.89 18.94 6.04
N ILE A 48 -18.99 17.62 6.30
CA ILE A 48 -17.81 16.75 6.44
C ILE A 48 -16.98 16.79 5.16
N TRP A 49 -17.61 16.65 3.99
CA TRP A 49 -16.89 16.69 2.72
C TRP A 49 -16.13 18.01 2.53
N SER A 50 -16.76 19.15 2.81
CA SER A 50 -16.12 20.46 2.68
C SER A 50 -14.95 20.61 3.64
N VAL A 51 -15.20 20.45 4.95
CA VAL A 51 -14.22 20.68 6.01
C VAL A 51 -13.09 19.64 5.96
N ALA A 52 -13.38 18.39 5.62
CA ALA A 52 -12.33 17.38 5.52
C ALA A 52 -11.43 17.59 4.31
N ASN A 53 -11.96 18.00 3.15
CA ASN A 53 -11.12 18.27 1.97
C ASN A 53 -10.17 19.46 2.18
N SER A 54 -10.52 20.42 3.04
CA SER A 54 -9.64 21.55 3.36
C SER A 54 -8.57 21.21 4.39
N HIS A 55 -8.82 20.27 5.31
CA HIS A 55 -7.96 20.06 6.50
C HIS A 55 -7.30 18.69 6.60
N ILE A 56 -7.82 17.69 5.88
CA ILE A 56 -7.23 16.35 5.80
C ILE A 56 -6.57 16.20 4.44
N ARG A 57 -5.24 16.12 4.44
CA ARG A 57 -4.44 15.83 3.25
C ARG A 57 -4.98 14.60 2.55
N SER A 58 -5.21 14.71 1.24
CA SER A 58 -5.68 13.60 0.40
C SER A 58 -6.90 12.89 0.98
N PHE A 59 -7.86 13.67 1.52
CA PHE A 59 -9.05 13.15 2.20
C PHE A 59 -9.81 12.09 1.38
N ASP A 60 -10.01 12.33 0.08
CA ASP A 60 -10.74 11.38 -0.78
C ASP A 60 -10.01 10.03 -0.88
N ASP A 61 -8.67 10.03 -1.03
CA ASP A 61 -7.88 8.79 -1.04
C ASP A 61 -8.00 8.03 0.30
N ALA A 62 -7.96 8.75 1.43
CA ALA A 62 -8.15 8.14 2.76
C ALA A 62 -9.56 7.57 2.94
N LEU A 63 -10.59 8.30 2.49
CA LEU A 63 -11.99 7.85 2.51
C LEU A 63 -12.18 6.60 1.64
N MET A 64 -11.58 6.58 0.46
CA MET A 64 -11.61 5.43 -0.43
C MET A 64 -10.96 4.20 0.23
N ALA A 65 -9.79 4.37 0.86
CA ALA A 65 -9.09 3.31 1.59
C ALA A 65 -9.93 2.76 2.76
N VAL A 66 -10.57 3.65 3.54
CA VAL A 66 -11.51 3.27 4.62
C VAL A 66 -12.68 2.45 4.09
N ARG A 67 -13.30 2.89 2.99
CA ARG A 67 -14.45 2.18 2.40
C ARG A 67 -14.07 0.82 1.83
N ALA A 68 -12.95 0.74 1.11
CA ALA A 68 -12.44 -0.51 0.59
C ALA A 68 -12.10 -1.48 1.73
N THR A 69 -11.44 -1.00 2.78
CA THR A 69 -11.13 -1.78 3.99
C THR A 69 -12.40 -2.32 4.65
N ALA A 70 -13.45 -1.50 4.78
CA ALA A 70 -14.73 -1.93 5.35
C ALA A 70 -15.41 -3.04 4.53
N ILE A 71 -15.27 -3.03 3.20
CA ILE A 71 -15.79 -4.09 2.33
C ILE A 71 -15.06 -5.41 2.60
N VAL A 72 -13.73 -5.39 2.65
CA VAL A 72 -12.92 -6.59 2.94
C VAL A 72 -13.20 -7.10 4.34
N PHE A 73 -13.20 -6.21 5.34
CA PHE A 73 -13.46 -6.55 6.73
C PHE A 73 -14.81 -7.23 6.92
N LYS A 74 -15.87 -6.69 6.29
CA LYS A 74 -17.20 -7.31 6.33
C LYS A 74 -17.21 -8.71 5.69
N ALA A 75 -16.55 -8.88 4.55
CA ALA A 75 -16.48 -10.17 3.86
C ALA A 75 -15.72 -11.21 4.68
N TYR A 76 -14.60 -10.83 5.30
CA TYR A 76 -13.83 -11.72 6.17
C TYR A 76 -14.57 -12.05 7.46
N CYS A 77 -15.27 -11.11 8.09
CA CYS A 77 -16.15 -11.44 9.22
C CYS A 77 -17.21 -12.49 8.85
N ALA A 78 -17.65 -12.49 7.58
CA ALA A 78 -18.59 -13.48 7.06
C ALA A 78 -17.92 -14.79 6.60
N GLY A 79 -16.59 -14.91 6.64
CA GLY A 79 -15.87 -16.07 6.09
C GLY A 79 -15.98 -16.18 4.57
N THR A 80 -16.07 -15.05 3.87
CA THR A 80 -16.31 -15.02 2.42
C THR A 80 -15.29 -14.16 1.69
N LEU A 81 -15.10 -14.46 0.41
CA LEU A 81 -14.27 -13.64 -0.48
C LEU A 81 -14.91 -12.24 -0.67
N PRO A 82 -14.14 -11.14 -0.60
CA PRO A 82 -14.64 -9.80 -0.85
C PRO A 82 -15.24 -9.66 -2.25
N THR A 83 -16.26 -8.80 -2.36
CA THR A 83 -16.84 -8.45 -3.67
C THR A 83 -15.88 -7.59 -4.48
N ALA A 84 -16.00 -7.63 -5.81
CA ALA A 84 -15.29 -6.69 -6.67
C ALA A 84 -15.67 -5.25 -6.30
N VAL A 85 -14.68 -4.35 -6.33
CA VAL A 85 -14.86 -2.95 -5.98
C VAL A 85 -14.62 -2.08 -7.21
N THR A 86 -15.54 -1.17 -7.49
CA THR A 86 -15.38 -0.15 -8.53
C THR A 86 -14.83 1.12 -7.88
N MET A 87 -13.72 1.67 -8.38
CA MET A 87 -13.00 2.77 -7.73
C MET A 87 -13.86 4.02 -7.58
N ILE A 88 -14.66 4.34 -8.60
CA ILE A 88 -15.55 5.51 -8.60
C ILE A 88 -16.54 5.45 -7.43
N SER A 89 -17.03 4.25 -7.07
CA SER A 89 -18.01 4.08 -5.99
C SER A 89 -17.46 4.35 -4.59
N LEU A 90 -16.14 4.31 -4.43
CA LEU A 90 -15.48 4.55 -3.16
C LEU A 90 -15.30 6.06 -2.89
N SER A 91 -15.19 6.89 -3.92
CA SER A 91 -14.93 8.33 -3.77
C SER A 91 -16.08 9.05 -3.08
N GLY A 92 -15.74 10.05 -2.27
CA GLY A 92 -16.69 10.97 -1.68
C GLY A 92 -17.44 11.82 -2.71
N LYS A 93 -16.91 11.93 -3.94
CA LYS A 93 -17.60 12.54 -5.09
C LYS A 93 -18.81 11.73 -5.55
N SER A 94 -18.78 10.40 -5.38
CA SER A 94 -19.90 9.51 -5.73
C SER A 94 -20.89 9.37 -4.58
N LYS A 95 -20.37 9.22 -3.35
CA LYS A 95 -21.18 9.11 -2.14
C LYS A 95 -20.55 9.92 -1.03
N LEU A 96 -21.22 10.97 -0.54
CA LEU A 96 -20.69 11.81 0.53
C LEU A 96 -20.40 11.01 1.81
N PRO A 97 -19.35 11.39 2.57
CA PRO A 97 -18.95 10.70 3.78
C PRO A 97 -19.96 10.88 4.91
N ASN A 98 -20.07 9.91 5.81
CA ASN A 98 -20.82 10.06 7.06
C ASN A 98 -19.89 10.16 8.29
N VAL A 99 -20.46 10.42 9.47
CA VAL A 99 -19.70 10.60 10.72
C VAL A 99 -18.90 9.34 11.11
N VAL A 100 -19.39 8.14 10.81
CA VAL A 100 -18.66 6.89 11.07
C VAL A 100 -17.44 6.79 10.17
N GLU A 101 -17.60 7.08 8.88
CA GLU A 101 -16.50 7.11 7.91
C GLU A 101 -15.45 8.17 8.28
N LEU A 102 -15.87 9.36 8.71
CA LEU A 102 -14.95 10.41 9.17
C LEU A 102 -14.09 9.93 10.36
N LYS A 103 -14.68 9.23 11.34
CA LYS A 103 -13.92 8.69 12.48
C LYS A 103 -12.83 7.73 12.05
N GLU A 104 -13.13 6.85 11.09
CA GLU A 104 -12.15 5.92 10.55
C GLU A 104 -11.08 6.64 9.70
N VAL A 105 -11.45 7.69 8.94
CA VAL A 105 -10.46 8.52 8.24
C VAL A 105 -9.52 9.23 9.21
N LEU A 106 -10.03 9.76 10.34
CA LEU A 106 -9.18 10.41 11.35
C LEU A 106 -8.22 9.42 12.03
N LYS A 107 -8.65 8.17 12.24
CA LYS A 107 -7.77 7.09 12.73
C LYS A 107 -6.69 6.76 11.69
N MET A 108 -7.05 6.67 10.41
CA MET A 108 -6.11 6.40 9.32
C MET A 108 -5.14 7.57 9.11
N GLN A 109 -5.59 8.82 9.26
CA GLN A 109 -4.72 9.99 9.25
C GLN A 109 -3.71 9.92 10.40
N HIS A 110 -4.13 9.49 11.59
CA HIS A 110 -3.22 9.28 12.71
C HIS A 110 -2.19 8.18 12.44
N LEU A 111 -2.57 7.10 11.75
CA LEU A 111 -1.63 6.07 11.29
C LEU A 111 -0.56 6.66 10.37
N VAL A 112 -0.97 7.40 9.34
CA VAL A 112 -0.01 7.99 8.39
C VAL A 112 0.89 9.01 9.09
N ARG A 113 0.39 9.77 10.09
CA ARG A 113 1.22 10.62 10.95
C ARG A 113 2.24 9.83 11.77
N CYS A 114 1.85 8.66 12.29
CA CYS A 114 2.77 7.78 13.00
C CYS A 114 3.90 7.32 12.09
N ILE A 115 3.56 6.89 10.86
CA ILE A 115 4.52 6.44 9.86
C ILE A 115 5.42 7.60 9.41
N GLU A 116 4.87 8.78 9.15
CA GLU A 116 5.64 10.00 8.85
C GLU A 116 6.63 10.31 9.98
N TYR A 117 6.17 10.26 11.23
CA TYR A 117 7.03 10.52 12.38
C TYR A 117 8.17 9.50 12.46
N MET A 118 7.87 8.20 12.33
CA MET A 118 8.89 7.16 12.29
C MET A 118 9.88 7.42 11.16
N TYR A 119 9.39 7.83 10.00
CA TYR A 119 10.21 8.13 8.83
C TYR A 119 11.19 9.28 9.08
N LEU A 120 10.74 10.36 9.73
CA LEU A 120 11.53 11.57 9.96
C LEU A 120 12.40 11.50 11.22
N HIS A 121 12.02 10.68 12.20
CA HIS A 121 12.58 10.75 13.55
C HIS A 121 13.06 9.42 14.14
N SER A 122 12.66 8.27 13.59
CA SER A 122 13.00 6.99 14.20
C SER A 122 14.50 6.69 14.12
N THR A 123 15.06 6.20 15.21
CA THR A 123 16.44 5.67 15.20
C THR A 123 16.50 4.21 14.77
N LEU A 124 15.37 3.48 14.82
CA LEU A 124 15.28 2.09 14.36
C LEU A 124 15.41 1.99 12.84
N SER A 125 14.83 2.94 12.11
CA SER A 125 14.99 2.99 10.65
C SER A 125 16.46 3.11 10.27
N ARG A 126 17.24 3.94 10.99
CA ARG A 126 18.68 4.13 10.76
C ARG A 126 19.54 2.87 10.95
N ALA A 127 19.09 1.89 11.74
CA ALA A 127 19.83 0.64 11.93
C ALA A 127 19.68 -0.33 10.74
N HIS A 128 18.68 -0.12 9.87
CA HIS A 128 18.39 -0.96 8.71
C HIS A 128 18.40 -0.21 7.37
N SER A 129 18.57 1.12 7.39
CA SER A 129 18.55 1.94 6.19
C SER A 129 19.79 2.81 6.08
N GLU A 130 20.83 2.31 5.41
CA GLU A 130 21.73 3.20 4.68
C GLU A 130 20.99 3.81 3.46
N ASP A 131 19.79 3.29 3.11
CA ASP A 131 18.99 3.65 1.92
C ASP A 131 17.58 4.25 2.23
N THR A 132 17.40 5.11 3.25
CA THR A 132 16.13 5.90 3.33
C THR A 132 16.15 7.06 2.32
N LEU A 133 14.97 7.66 2.01
CA LEU A 133 14.82 8.87 1.15
C LEU A 133 15.85 9.98 1.44
N PHE A 134 16.43 9.99 2.65
CA PHE A 134 17.19 11.10 3.20
C PHE A 134 18.63 10.75 3.62
N ASP A 135 19.05 9.49 3.72
CA ASP A 135 20.38 9.18 4.30
C ASP A 135 21.52 9.30 3.29
N ASP A 136 21.21 9.12 2.02
CA ASP A 136 22.23 8.82 1.03
C ASP A 136 22.81 10.08 0.33
N SER A 137 22.46 11.27 0.85
CA SER A 137 23.14 12.54 0.58
C SER A 137 23.93 13.07 1.78
N TRP A 138 23.94 12.34 2.91
CA TRP A 138 24.47 12.88 4.16
C TRP A 138 25.69 12.13 4.70
N ASN A 139 25.93 10.88 4.29
CA ASN A 139 27.14 10.13 4.62
C ASN A 139 27.87 9.69 3.35
N GLY A 140 28.36 10.65 2.56
CA GLY A 140 29.52 10.34 1.72
C GLY A 140 30.67 9.82 2.60
N PRO A 141 31.67 9.11 2.05
CA PRO A 141 32.83 8.59 2.79
C PRO A 141 33.71 9.67 3.47
N HIS A 142 33.31 10.94 3.41
CA HIS A 142 33.97 12.08 4.03
C HIS A 142 32.95 12.99 4.74
N GLY A 143 32.79 12.84 6.06
CA GLY A 143 32.39 13.94 6.93
C GLY A 143 31.14 13.71 7.78
N THR A 144 31.34 13.47 9.07
CA THR A 144 30.33 13.55 10.12
C THR A 144 29.84 14.99 10.32
N TYR A 145 28.61 15.30 9.89
CA TYR A 145 27.99 16.59 10.22
C TYR A 145 27.25 16.57 11.59
N PRO A 146 27.39 17.61 12.43
CA PRO A 146 26.83 17.63 13.79
C PRO A 146 25.29 17.69 13.82
N ALA A 147 24.69 17.03 14.80
CA ALA A 147 23.24 16.86 14.97
C ALA A 147 22.42 18.15 15.09
N ALA A 148 23.06 19.30 15.36
CA ALA A 148 22.37 20.57 15.56
C ALA A 148 21.87 21.25 14.27
N GLN A 149 22.36 20.85 13.08
CA GLN A 149 21.92 21.42 11.78
C GLN A 149 20.88 20.57 11.03
N ARG A 150 20.49 19.39 11.54
CA ARG A 150 19.56 18.43 10.89
C ARG A 150 18.09 18.88 10.80
N ARG A 151 17.74 20.11 11.20
CA ARG A 151 16.34 20.56 11.34
C ARG A 151 15.85 21.51 10.23
N SER A 152 16.68 21.91 9.25
CA SER A 152 16.31 23.07 8.42
C SER A 152 16.36 22.92 6.91
N GLU A 153 16.96 21.90 6.29
CA GLU A 153 17.16 21.93 4.83
C GLU A 153 16.89 20.55 4.21
N MET A 154 15.84 20.49 3.37
CA MET A 154 15.54 19.35 2.49
C MET A 154 16.59 19.23 1.37
N PRO A 155 16.75 18.06 0.72
CA PRO A 155 17.74 17.87 -0.33
C PRO A 155 17.48 18.82 -1.50
N GLN A 156 18.46 19.67 -1.82
CA GLN A 156 18.33 20.72 -2.83
C GLN A 156 18.44 20.24 -4.29
N GLU A 157 18.69 18.95 -4.58
CA GLU A 157 19.16 18.57 -5.93
C GLU A 157 18.64 17.22 -6.46
N THR A 158 17.38 16.86 -6.23
CA THR A 158 16.71 15.91 -7.15
C THR A 158 16.33 16.67 -8.43
N PRO A 159 16.70 16.21 -9.64
CA PRO A 159 16.20 16.79 -10.89
C PRO A 159 14.66 16.79 -10.87
N GLY A 160 14.04 17.97 -10.90
CA GLY A 160 12.59 18.15 -10.77
C GLY A 160 12.09 18.65 -9.40
N VAL A 161 12.94 18.66 -8.36
CA VAL A 161 12.56 19.01 -6.96
C VAL A 161 13.17 20.34 -6.49
N LYS A 162 13.90 21.04 -7.37
CA LYS A 162 14.40 22.40 -7.09
C LYS A 162 13.20 23.31 -6.78
N ASN A 163 12.95 23.56 -5.49
CA ASN A 163 11.92 24.40 -4.87
C ASN A 163 10.68 23.70 -4.25
N GLU A 164 10.64 22.38 -4.10
CA GLU A 164 9.51 21.76 -3.38
C GLU A 164 9.51 22.13 -1.89
N LYS A 165 8.37 22.63 -1.41
CA LYS A 165 8.15 22.91 0.02
C LYS A 165 7.89 21.60 0.76
N LEU A 166 8.27 21.54 2.04
CA LEU A 166 7.99 20.39 2.92
C LEU A 166 6.51 19.96 2.89
N ASP A 167 5.59 20.90 2.67
CA ASP A 167 4.17 20.61 2.55
C ASP A 167 3.81 19.84 1.28
N SER A 168 4.46 20.12 0.15
CA SER A 168 4.27 19.37 -1.11
C SER A 168 4.71 17.92 -0.95
N PHE A 169 5.88 17.70 -0.33
CA PHE A 169 6.36 16.36 0.02
C PHE A 169 5.35 15.60 0.88
N ARG A 170 4.82 16.25 1.92
CA ARG A 170 3.84 15.63 2.82
C ARG A 170 2.55 15.28 2.09
N ASP A 171 2.10 16.09 1.16
CA ASP A 171 0.92 15.76 0.36
C ASP A 171 1.14 14.50 -0.49
N TYR A 172 2.32 14.37 -1.11
CA TYR A 172 2.72 13.16 -1.85
C TYR A 172 2.83 11.93 -0.93
N PHE A 173 3.47 12.07 0.22
CA PHE A 173 3.63 11.00 1.19
C PHE A 173 2.27 10.49 1.67
N TYR A 174 1.36 11.38 2.09
CA TYR A 174 0.05 11.00 2.58
C TYR A 174 -0.79 10.33 1.49
N ARG A 175 -0.77 10.90 0.28
CA ARG A 175 -1.45 10.32 -0.87
C ARG A 175 -0.95 8.90 -1.15
N ALA A 176 0.36 8.71 -1.21
CA ALA A 176 0.95 7.41 -1.48
C ALA A 176 0.59 6.38 -0.41
N MET A 177 0.63 6.75 0.87
CA MET A 177 0.26 5.85 1.97
C MET A 177 -1.21 5.44 1.92
N TYR A 178 -2.13 6.37 1.68
CA TYR A 178 -3.55 6.03 1.54
C TYR A 178 -3.81 5.17 0.30
N ARG A 179 -3.14 5.45 -0.81
CA ARG A 179 -3.28 4.65 -2.04
C ARG A 179 -2.72 3.25 -1.89
N LEU A 180 -1.65 3.08 -1.12
CA LEU A 180 -1.11 1.77 -0.82
C LEU A 180 -2.08 0.95 0.05
N LEU A 181 -2.66 1.56 1.09
CA LEU A 181 -3.71 0.95 1.90
C LEU A 181 -4.95 0.60 1.07
N LEU A 182 -5.35 1.49 0.16
CA LEU A 182 -6.43 1.26 -0.80
C LEU A 182 -6.12 0.09 -1.74
N ALA A 183 -4.91 0.02 -2.30
CA ALA A 183 -4.47 -1.08 -3.15
C ALA A 183 -4.53 -2.41 -2.39
N GLY A 184 -4.08 -2.43 -1.13
CA GLY A 184 -4.17 -3.60 -0.26
C GLY A 184 -5.62 -4.08 -0.12
N ALA A 185 -6.56 -3.18 0.15
CA ALA A 185 -7.97 -3.55 0.29
C ALA A 185 -8.63 -3.96 -1.03
N VAL A 186 -8.42 -3.22 -2.12
CA VAL A 186 -9.06 -3.48 -3.42
C VAL A 186 -8.60 -4.81 -4.02
N LEU A 187 -7.30 -5.13 -3.87
CA LEU A 187 -6.73 -6.34 -4.45
C LEU A 187 -6.84 -7.56 -3.53
N ALA A 188 -7.31 -7.40 -2.29
CA ALA A 188 -7.49 -8.53 -1.36
C ALA A 188 -8.33 -9.66 -1.96
N ARG A 189 -9.33 -9.34 -2.79
CA ARG A 189 -10.15 -10.33 -3.50
C ARG A 189 -9.31 -11.24 -4.41
N VAL A 190 -8.38 -10.69 -5.19
CA VAL A 190 -7.62 -11.49 -6.17
C VAL A 190 -6.49 -12.27 -5.51
N TYR A 191 -5.84 -11.67 -4.52
CA TYR A 191 -4.74 -12.32 -3.79
C TYR A 191 -5.24 -13.42 -2.84
N MET A 192 -6.41 -13.26 -2.22
CA MET A 192 -6.96 -14.25 -1.28
C MET A 192 -7.90 -15.25 -1.95
N ALA A 193 -8.11 -15.17 -3.27
CA ALA A 193 -8.93 -16.12 -4.01
C ALA A 193 -8.51 -17.61 -3.84
N PRO A 194 -7.21 -17.97 -3.81
CA PRO A 194 -6.79 -19.36 -3.59
C PRO A 194 -7.29 -19.92 -2.26
N LEU A 195 -7.26 -19.12 -1.19
CA LEU A 195 -7.78 -19.54 0.11
C LEU A 195 -9.27 -19.92 0.02
N PHE A 196 -10.10 -18.98 -0.43
CA PHE A 196 -11.56 -19.17 -0.42
C PHE A 196 -12.05 -20.17 -1.46
N GLN A 197 -11.34 -20.33 -2.59
CA GLN A 197 -11.65 -21.37 -3.56
C GLN A 197 -11.27 -22.75 -3.01
N GLY A 198 -10.10 -22.87 -2.39
CA GLY A 198 -9.65 -24.10 -1.75
C GLY A 198 -10.63 -24.56 -0.68
N GLU A 199 -11.14 -23.64 0.16
CA GLU A 199 -12.14 -23.99 1.17
C GLU A 199 -13.44 -24.54 0.57
N LYS A 200 -13.92 -23.97 -0.54
CA LYS A 200 -15.15 -24.42 -1.24
C LYS A 200 -14.99 -25.80 -1.87
N GLU A 201 -13.79 -26.12 -2.35
CA GLU A 201 -13.48 -27.41 -2.98
C GLU A 201 -13.23 -28.53 -1.95
N GLY A 202 -13.45 -28.25 -0.66
CA GLY A 202 -13.19 -29.18 0.43
C GLY A 202 -11.69 -29.31 0.72
N GLY A 203 -10.97 -28.19 0.61
CA GLY A 203 -9.53 -28.06 0.62
C GLY A 203 -8.83 -28.99 1.61
N LYS A 204 -7.81 -29.69 1.11
CA LYS A 204 -6.98 -30.57 1.92
C LYS A 204 -6.29 -29.73 2.98
N ASN A 205 -6.50 -30.03 4.26
CA ASN A 205 -5.84 -29.35 5.39
C ASN A 205 -4.33 -29.15 5.13
N SER A 206 -3.71 -30.11 4.44
CA SER A 206 -2.31 -30.05 4.00
C SER A 206 -1.91 -28.81 3.19
N PHE A 207 -2.76 -28.28 2.29
CA PHE A 207 -2.44 -27.07 1.53
C PHE A 207 -2.37 -25.84 2.46
N PHE A 208 -3.36 -25.68 3.33
CA PHE A 208 -3.40 -24.58 4.30
C PHE A 208 -2.32 -24.72 5.38
N MET A 209 -1.87 -25.93 5.70
CA MET A 209 -0.70 -26.11 6.56
C MET A 209 0.58 -25.61 5.88
N ARG A 210 0.76 -25.92 4.60
CA ARG A 210 1.97 -25.56 3.85
C ARG A 210 2.04 -24.08 3.49
N PHE A 211 0.89 -23.42 3.26
CA PHE A 211 0.82 -21.99 2.91
C PHE A 211 0.27 -21.09 4.01
N GLY A 212 -0.13 -21.64 5.15
CA GLY A 212 -0.55 -20.89 6.32
C GLY A 212 0.65 -20.30 7.07
N ILE A 213 0.35 -19.42 8.03
CA ILE A 213 1.39 -18.89 8.92
C ILE A 213 1.84 -20.03 9.86
N GLU A 214 3.15 -20.20 10.00
CA GLU A 214 3.92 -21.30 10.65
C GLU A 214 3.52 -21.69 12.10
N TYR A 215 2.45 -21.13 12.68
CA TYR A 215 1.86 -21.56 13.96
C TYR A 215 1.07 -22.87 13.87
N GLY A 216 1.51 -23.76 12.98
CA GLY A 216 1.16 -25.18 12.85
C GLY A 216 0.85 -25.84 14.19
N THR A 217 1.65 -25.56 15.21
CA THR A 217 1.59 -26.25 16.50
C THR A 217 0.48 -25.79 17.45
N MET A 218 -0.22 -24.66 17.19
CA MET A 218 -1.21 -24.12 18.14
C MET A 218 -2.67 -24.25 17.66
N TYR A 219 -2.88 -24.40 16.35
CA TYR A 219 -4.21 -24.58 15.74
C TYR A 219 -4.39 -25.94 15.07
N TRP A 220 -3.31 -26.61 14.70
CA TRP A 220 -3.39 -27.92 14.09
C TRP A 220 -3.03 -28.96 15.16
N ASP A 221 -4.03 -29.77 15.48
CA ASP A 221 -4.02 -30.78 16.53
C ASP A 221 -2.81 -31.75 16.40
N GLU A 222 -2.42 -32.41 17.49
CA GLU A 222 -1.30 -33.39 17.63
C GLU A 222 -1.40 -34.63 16.70
N THR A 223 -2.30 -34.60 15.73
CA THR A 223 -2.59 -35.67 14.76
C THR A 223 -1.88 -35.50 13.42
N ILE A 224 -1.11 -34.42 13.24
CA ILE A 224 -0.23 -34.29 12.09
C ILE A 224 0.98 -35.17 12.34
N ASP A 225 1.14 -36.15 11.47
CA ASP A 225 2.35 -36.96 11.43
C ASP A 225 3.52 -36.04 11.04
N ASP A 226 4.49 -35.86 11.94
CA ASP A 226 5.75 -35.15 11.69
C ASP A 226 6.51 -35.67 10.44
N SER A 227 6.06 -36.78 9.85
CA SER A 227 6.56 -37.33 8.60
C SER A 227 5.97 -36.72 7.31
N GLU A 228 4.89 -35.92 7.37
CA GLU A 228 4.38 -35.23 6.18
C GLU A 228 5.26 -34.03 5.80
N ASP A 229 5.70 -34.01 4.54
CA ASP A 229 6.53 -32.95 3.99
C ASP A 229 5.84 -31.58 4.11
N THR A 230 6.43 -30.70 4.94
CA THR A 230 5.97 -29.33 5.14
C THR A 230 6.26 -28.43 3.94
N HIS A 231 7.02 -28.92 2.95
CA HIS A 231 7.31 -28.17 1.74
C HIS A 231 6.13 -28.21 0.75
N PRO A 232 5.80 -27.07 0.13
CA PRO A 232 4.84 -27.00 -0.98
C PRO A 232 5.11 -28.04 -2.07
N THR A 233 4.07 -28.77 -2.45
CA THR A 233 4.14 -29.78 -3.52
C THR A 233 3.93 -29.15 -4.89
N GLU A 234 4.36 -29.84 -5.95
CA GLU A 234 4.05 -29.46 -7.35
C GLU A 234 2.55 -29.27 -7.59
N ALA A 235 1.70 -30.05 -6.91
CA ALA A 235 0.26 -29.91 -7.01
C ALA A 235 -0.24 -28.58 -6.39
N ASP A 236 0.38 -28.12 -5.31
CA ASP A 236 0.03 -26.85 -4.70
C ASP A 236 0.51 -25.66 -5.55
N ILE A 237 1.71 -25.77 -6.13
CA ILE A 237 2.24 -24.78 -7.08
C ILE A 237 1.32 -24.70 -8.31
N ALA A 238 0.94 -25.85 -8.87
CA ALA A 238 0.00 -25.92 -9.99
C ALA A 238 -1.37 -25.35 -9.65
N TYR A 239 -1.83 -25.52 -8.40
CA TYR A 239 -3.06 -24.90 -7.90
C TYR A 239 -2.96 -23.38 -7.85
N LEU A 240 -1.91 -22.83 -7.23
CA LEU A 240 -1.69 -21.39 -7.15
C LEU A 240 -1.59 -20.74 -8.54
N ARG A 241 -0.91 -21.37 -9.49
CA ARG A 241 -0.76 -20.87 -10.87
C ARG A 241 -2.06 -20.76 -11.67
N GLN A 242 -3.17 -21.33 -11.17
CA GLN A 242 -4.51 -21.11 -11.76
C GLN A 242 -5.01 -19.67 -11.55
N PHE A 243 -4.45 -18.98 -10.56
CA PHE A 243 -4.83 -17.62 -10.21
C PHE A 243 -3.84 -16.64 -10.86
N PRO A 244 -4.32 -15.63 -11.61
CA PRO A 244 -3.44 -14.77 -12.41
C PRO A 244 -2.32 -14.10 -11.61
N VAL A 245 -2.63 -13.60 -10.40
CA VAL A 245 -1.65 -12.89 -9.57
C VAL A 245 -0.49 -13.78 -9.09
N TYR A 246 -0.62 -15.11 -9.18
CA TYR A 246 0.41 -16.10 -8.84
C TYR A 246 1.06 -16.72 -10.10
N ASN A 247 0.68 -16.26 -11.29
CA ASN A 247 1.19 -16.73 -12.58
C ASN A 247 2.03 -15.62 -13.25
N PHE A 248 3.15 -15.30 -12.62
CA PHE A 248 4.06 -14.20 -12.99
C PHE A 248 5.29 -14.66 -13.78
N ASP A 249 5.48 -15.97 -13.92
CA ASP A 249 6.61 -16.62 -14.58
C ASP A 249 6.57 -16.59 -16.11
N VAL A 250 5.46 -16.14 -16.71
CA VAL A 250 5.28 -16.10 -18.17
C VAL A 250 5.44 -14.69 -18.74
N ALA A 251 6.67 -14.22 -18.85
CA ALA A 251 6.98 -12.86 -19.29
C ALA A 251 7.34 -12.76 -20.77
N ASP A 252 6.40 -12.99 -21.69
CA ASP A 252 6.66 -12.70 -23.10
C ASP A 252 5.39 -12.37 -23.92
N SER A 253 5.57 -12.09 -25.21
CA SER A 253 4.48 -11.77 -26.14
C SER A 253 3.77 -13.01 -26.72
N SER A 254 4.01 -14.20 -26.16
CA SER A 254 3.34 -15.43 -26.60
C SER A 254 1.84 -15.37 -26.32
N GLU A 255 1.12 -16.37 -26.83
CA GLU A 255 -0.28 -16.56 -26.50
C GLU A 255 -0.52 -16.62 -24.98
N ILE A 256 0.43 -17.17 -24.21
CA ILE A 256 0.34 -17.27 -22.75
C ILE A 256 0.53 -15.91 -22.10
N GLY A 257 1.52 -15.11 -22.53
CA GLY A 257 1.68 -13.76 -21.99
C GLY A 257 0.59 -12.78 -22.42
N GLN A 258 0.01 -12.97 -23.61
CA GLN A 258 -1.20 -12.25 -24.04
C GLN A 258 -2.43 -12.66 -23.23
N TRP A 259 -2.59 -13.95 -22.92
CA TRP A 259 -3.60 -14.43 -21.99
C TRP A 259 -3.41 -13.81 -20.60
N ARG A 260 -2.19 -13.85 -20.06
CA ARG A 260 -1.83 -13.24 -18.77
C ARG A 260 -2.21 -11.77 -18.72
N ASN A 261 -1.89 -10.98 -19.75
CA ASN A 261 -2.25 -9.56 -19.78
C ASN A 261 -3.78 -9.35 -19.80
N ARG A 262 -4.55 -10.22 -20.47
CA ARG A 262 -6.02 -10.17 -20.41
C ARG A 262 -6.54 -10.47 -19.01
N GLU A 263 -5.98 -11.47 -18.34
CA GLU A 263 -6.35 -11.80 -16.97
C GLU A 263 -5.87 -10.74 -15.96
N TYR A 264 -4.74 -10.09 -16.20
CA TYR A 264 -4.28 -8.97 -15.38
C TYR A 264 -5.20 -7.77 -15.51
N GLU A 265 -5.80 -7.54 -16.68
CA GLU A 265 -6.85 -6.52 -16.81
C GLU A 265 -8.05 -6.84 -15.90
N THR A 266 -8.45 -8.11 -15.76
CA THR A 266 -9.56 -8.50 -14.87
C THR A 266 -9.20 -8.37 -13.37
N CYS A 267 -7.92 -8.51 -13.03
CA CYS A 267 -7.44 -8.45 -11.65
C CYS A 267 -7.05 -7.03 -11.20
N PHE A 268 -6.31 -6.32 -12.05
CA PHE A 268 -5.65 -5.05 -11.75
C PHE A 268 -6.23 -3.86 -12.52
N GLY A 269 -6.93 -4.09 -13.65
CA GLY A 269 -7.33 -3.04 -14.59
C GLY A 269 -8.14 -1.92 -13.96
N GLU A 270 -9.09 -2.24 -13.08
CA GLU A 270 -9.92 -1.24 -12.40
C GLU A 270 -9.09 -0.30 -11.50
N PHE A 271 -8.16 -0.83 -10.72
CA PHE A 271 -7.27 -0.01 -9.87
C PHE A 271 -6.20 0.72 -10.70
N ALA A 272 -5.58 0.01 -11.65
CA ALA A 272 -4.52 0.54 -12.50
C ALA A 272 -5.03 1.67 -13.39
N SER A 273 -6.16 1.50 -14.09
CA SER A 273 -6.75 2.56 -14.91
C SER A 273 -7.14 3.79 -14.08
N TRP A 274 -7.66 3.58 -12.86
CA TRP A 274 -7.99 4.67 -11.94
C TRP A 274 -6.75 5.48 -11.54
N ILE A 275 -5.68 4.84 -11.08
CA ILE A 275 -4.48 5.58 -10.64
C ILE A 275 -3.80 6.32 -11.80
N ILE A 276 -3.79 5.72 -12.99
CA ILE A 276 -3.28 6.35 -14.20
C ILE A 276 -4.12 7.57 -14.57
N GLY A 277 -5.45 7.42 -14.57
CA GLY A 277 -6.38 8.50 -14.90
C GLY A 277 -6.29 9.66 -13.91
N ASP A 278 -6.20 9.36 -12.61
CA ASP A 278 -6.04 10.37 -11.58
C ASP A 278 -4.67 11.08 -11.67
N GLY A 279 -3.59 10.34 -11.91
CA GLY A 279 -2.25 10.91 -12.11
C GLY A 279 -2.19 11.86 -13.31
N ARG A 280 -2.80 11.48 -14.44
CA ARG A 280 -2.96 12.35 -15.63
C ARG A 280 -3.74 13.63 -15.30
N ALA A 281 -4.90 13.49 -14.65
CA ALA A 281 -5.74 14.64 -14.30
C ALA A 281 -5.04 15.62 -13.34
N ARG A 282 -4.17 15.12 -12.46
CA ARG A 282 -3.36 15.96 -11.56
C ARG A 282 -2.26 16.69 -12.31
N GLU A 283 -1.55 16.04 -13.21
CA GLU A 283 -0.53 16.70 -14.04
C GLU A 283 -1.14 17.81 -14.91
N GLU A 284 -2.38 17.63 -15.37
CA GLU A 284 -3.12 18.68 -16.10
C GLU A 284 -3.50 19.87 -15.21
N THR A 285 -3.79 19.64 -13.93
CA THR A 285 -4.27 20.68 -13.00
C THR A 285 -3.12 21.42 -12.31
N ASP A 286 -2.08 20.70 -11.95
CA ASP A 286 -0.91 21.18 -11.20
C ASP A 286 0.34 20.45 -11.74
N PRO A 287 0.91 20.92 -12.88
CA PRO A 287 2.06 20.28 -13.51
C PRO A 287 3.24 20.23 -12.55
N GLN A 288 3.73 19.03 -12.27
CA GLN A 288 4.78 18.85 -11.27
C GLN A 288 6.19 18.90 -11.86
N SER A 289 6.32 19.12 -13.18
CA SER A 289 7.61 19.30 -13.86
C SER A 289 7.80 20.75 -14.28
N PRO A 290 9.00 21.34 -14.10
CA PRO A 290 9.35 22.58 -14.77
C PRO A 290 9.10 22.44 -16.28
N GLU A 291 8.55 23.46 -16.94
CA GLU A 291 8.15 23.40 -18.36
C GLU A 291 9.28 22.97 -19.33
N ASP A 292 10.54 23.02 -18.88
CA ASP A 292 11.74 22.85 -19.71
C ASP A 292 12.46 21.49 -19.56
N ILE A 293 11.98 20.57 -18.71
CA ILE A 293 12.64 19.25 -18.52
C ILE A 293 11.59 18.14 -18.60
N GLU A 294 11.41 17.57 -19.80
CA GLU A 294 10.65 16.34 -19.99
C GLU A 294 11.54 15.12 -19.64
N PRO A 295 11.06 14.19 -18.79
CA PRO A 295 11.82 12.98 -18.49
C PRO A 295 12.03 12.13 -19.73
N GLU A 296 13.21 11.53 -19.90
CA GLU A 296 13.54 10.70 -21.08
C GLU A 296 12.61 9.49 -21.26
N TRP A 297 11.97 9.02 -20.17
CA TRP A 297 11.01 7.93 -20.20
C TRP A 297 9.60 8.36 -20.61
N ALA A 298 9.26 9.65 -20.58
CA ALA A 298 7.90 10.12 -20.87
C ALA A 298 7.67 10.23 -22.39
N GLU A 299 6.89 9.30 -22.96
CA GLU A 299 6.45 9.43 -24.36
C GLU A 299 5.42 10.55 -24.56
N ASN A 300 4.65 10.86 -23.50
CA ASN A 300 3.63 11.89 -23.49
C ASN A 300 3.69 12.67 -22.18
N ARG A 301 3.64 14.01 -22.26
CA ARG A 301 3.64 14.89 -21.10
C ARG A 301 2.50 14.60 -20.12
N THR A 302 1.33 14.20 -20.61
CA THR A 302 0.20 13.88 -19.71
C THR A 302 0.47 12.64 -18.85
N ASP A 303 1.39 11.76 -19.26
CA ASP A 303 1.72 10.53 -18.54
C ASP A 303 2.70 10.72 -17.39
N ILE A 304 3.34 11.89 -17.29
CA ILE A 304 4.31 12.20 -16.24
C ILE A 304 3.69 12.04 -14.85
N GLY A 305 2.51 12.62 -14.62
CA GLY A 305 1.81 12.48 -13.34
C GLY A 305 1.45 11.05 -13.01
N ALA A 306 1.03 10.26 -14.02
CA ALA A 306 0.70 8.85 -13.82
C ALA A 306 1.92 7.99 -13.43
N VAL A 307 3.06 8.21 -14.08
CA VAL A 307 4.32 7.53 -13.72
C VAL A 307 4.76 7.91 -12.31
N ARG A 308 4.67 9.20 -11.95
CA ARG A 308 4.99 9.69 -10.60
C ARG A 308 4.11 9.06 -9.52
N GLU A 309 2.82 8.91 -9.75
CA GLU A 309 1.93 8.21 -8.81
C GLU A 309 2.34 6.75 -8.59
N LEU A 310 2.75 6.06 -9.65
CA LEU A 310 3.26 4.69 -9.55
C LEU A 310 4.60 4.61 -8.81
N MET A 311 5.51 5.55 -9.07
CA MET A 311 6.79 5.68 -8.35
C MET A 311 6.54 5.90 -6.85
N LEU A 312 5.69 6.85 -6.50
CA LEU A 312 5.33 7.15 -5.11
C LEU A 312 4.77 5.91 -4.40
N LEU A 313 3.95 5.12 -5.09
CA LEU A 313 3.43 3.87 -4.57
C LEU A 313 4.50 2.78 -4.37
N LEU A 314 5.45 2.64 -5.31
CA LEU A 314 6.59 1.71 -5.16
C LEU A 314 7.41 2.06 -3.93
N VAL A 315 7.74 3.35 -3.78
CA VAL A 315 8.50 3.87 -2.64
C VAL A 315 7.72 3.69 -1.33
N ALA A 316 6.42 4.01 -1.34
CA ALA A 316 5.56 3.79 -0.17
C ALA A 316 5.55 2.32 0.23
N TYR A 317 5.44 1.38 -0.72
CA TYR A 317 5.46 -0.04 -0.45
C TYR A 317 6.73 -0.50 0.26
N SER A 318 7.91 -0.15 -0.28
CA SER A 318 9.21 -0.50 0.31
C SER A 318 9.37 0.03 1.74
N HIS A 319 8.82 1.20 2.05
CA HIS A 319 8.97 1.81 3.37
C HIS A 319 7.84 1.52 4.35
N PHE A 320 6.64 1.16 3.88
CA PHE A 320 5.46 1.01 4.72
C PHE A 320 5.53 -0.26 5.56
N ASN A 321 5.77 -1.42 4.94
CA ASN A 321 5.70 -2.71 5.64
C ASN A 321 6.79 -2.88 6.71
N VAL A 322 7.94 -2.21 6.56
CA VAL A 322 9.04 -2.27 7.54
C VAL A 322 8.77 -1.47 8.82
N GLN A 323 7.71 -0.64 8.87
CA GLN A 323 7.36 0.13 10.07
C GLN A 323 6.55 -0.67 11.10
N PHE A 324 6.19 -1.91 10.77
CA PHE A 324 5.31 -2.73 11.60
C PHE A 324 6.06 -3.89 12.24
N GLU A 325 5.85 -4.08 13.54
CA GLU A 325 6.08 -5.35 14.22
C GLU A 325 4.77 -6.15 14.13
N ASN A 326 4.85 -7.31 13.49
CA ASN A 326 3.74 -8.25 13.44
C ASN A 326 3.83 -9.18 14.66
N SER A 327 2.71 -9.29 15.38
CA SER A 327 2.55 -10.22 16.52
C SER A 327 3.03 -11.65 16.20
N PHE A 328 2.80 -12.10 14.95
CA PHE A 328 3.15 -13.43 14.47
C PHE A 328 4.67 -13.70 14.48
N ARG A 329 5.53 -12.72 14.22
CA ARG A 329 6.96 -12.99 14.03
C ARG A 329 7.81 -12.79 15.29
N LYS A 330 7.28 -12.12 16.33
CA LYS A 330 8.04 -11.85 17.55
C LYS A 330 7.16 -11.92 18.80
N ARG A 331 7.57 -12.76 19.77
CA ARG A 331 7.05 -12.76 21.17
C ARG A 331 7.46 -11.51 21.97
N SER A 332 7.95 -10.46 21.31
CA SER A 332 8.28 -9.20 21.99
C SER A 332 7.00 -8.69 22.64
N ARG A 333 7.02 -8.49 23.95
CA ARG A 333 6.02 -7.64 24.61
C ARG A 333 6.13 -6.31 23.89
N GLY A 334 5.06 -5.92 23.17
CA GLY A 334 5.09 -4.82 22.20
C GLY A 334 5.73 -3.54 22.73
N GLY A 335 6.01 -2.60 21.80
CA GLY A 335 6.74 -1.37 22.08
C GLY A 335 6.35 -0.65 23.38
N PRO A 336 7.25 0.15 24.00
CA PRO A 336 6.99 0.81 25.29
C PRO A 336 5.67 1.59 25.37
N TYR A 337 5.15 2.08 24.24
CA TYR A 337 3.87 2.78 24.18
C TYR A 337 2.65 1.88 24.41
N MET A 338 2.75 0.57 24.18
CA MET A 338 1.65 -0.39 24.38
C MET A 338 1.17 -0.44 25.84
N GLN A 339 2.04 -0.06 26.78
CA GLN A 339 1.72 0.01 28.21
C GLN A 339 1.13 1.37 28.63
N LYS A 340 1.12 2.36 27.74
CA LYS A 340 0.58 3.70 28.01
C LYS A 340 -0.93 3.73 27.78
N ALA A 341 -1.63 4.53 28.58
CA ALA A 341 -3.05 4.76 28.39
C ALA A 341 -3.31 5.65 27.17
N GLY A 342 -4.46 5.43 26.51
CA GLY A 342 -4.91 6.29 25.41
C GLY A 342 -4.45 5.86 24.01
N ASN A 343 -3.94 4.64 23.86
CA ASN A 343 -3.63 4.08 22.54
C ASN A 343 -4.87 4.09 21.64
N ARG A 344 -4.61 4.30 20.36
CA ARG A 344 -5.62 4.35 19.30
C ARG A 344 -5.50 3.10 18.44
N THR A 345 -6.61 2.63 17.89
CA THR A 345 -6.59 1.54 16.93
C THR A 345 -7.18 1.96 15.59
N VAL A 346 -6.71 1.31 14.52
CA VAL A 346 -7.25 1.46 13.17
C VAL A 346 -7.28 0.11 12.48
N THR A 347 -8.37 -0.16 11.77
CA THR A 347 -8.50 -1.33 10.91
C THR A 347 -7.91 -1.01 9.53
N ILE A 348 -7.02 -1.85 9.03
CA ILE A 348 -6.41 -1.70 7.70
C ILE A 348 -6.33 -3.04 6.96
N VAL A 349 -6.06 -2.96 5.66
CA VAL A 349 -5.57 -4.07 4.84
C VAL A 349 -4.24 -3.66 4.23
N ARG A 350 -3.13 -4.29 4.63
CA ARG A 350 -1.81 -3.95 4.11
C ARG A 350 -1.58 -4.57 2.74
N PHE A 351 -1.05 -3.77 1.82
CA PHE A 351 -0.57 -4.28 0.54
C PHE A 351 0.60 -5.25 0.77
N GLY A 352 0.52 -6.43 0.16
CA GLY A 352 1.47 -7.54 0.35
C GLY A 352 1.03 -8.58 1.37
N TYR A 353 0.16 -8.23 2.32
CA TYR A 353 -0.43 -9.20 3.25
C TYR A 353 -1.86 -9.55 2.87
N PHE A 354 -2.64 -8.54 2.43
CA PHE A 354 -4.05 -8.70 2.02
C PHE A 354 -4.97 -9.27 3.11
N GLN A 355 -4.54 -9.21 4.37
CA GLN A 355 -5.30 -9.60 5.54
C GLN A 355 -5.85 -8.37 6.27
N VAL A 356 -6.95 -8.55 7.02
CA VAL A 356 -7.52 -7.47 7.83
C VAL A 356 -6.86 -7.47 9.20
N GLU A 357 -6.26 -6.32 9.52
CA GLU A 357 -5.45 -6.14 10.71
C GLU A 357 -5.97 -4.98 11.55
N GLU A 358 -5.76 -5.06 12.86
CA GLU A 358 -5.88 -3.93 13.76
C GLU A 358 -4.48 -3.44 14.12
N VAL A 359 -4.21 -2.17 13.82
CA VAL A 359 -2.95 -1.52 14.20
C VAL A 359 -3.15 -0.74 15.48
N THR A 360 -2.33 -1.01 16.48
CA THR A 360 -2.29 -0.23 17.72
C THR A 360 -1.25 0.88 17.61
N MET A 361 -1.69 2.12 17.78
CA MET A 361 -0.89 3.34 17.66
C MET A 361 -0.86 4.09 18.99
N PRO A 362 0.24 4.78 19.33
CA PRO A 362 0.28 5.60 20.52
C PRO A 362 -0.63 6.83 20.40
N ALA A 363 -1.02 7.39 21.55
CA ALA A 363 -1.75 8.66 21.58
C ALA A 363 -0.92 9.82 21.00
N ALA A 364 0.38 9.82 21.31
CA ALA A 364 1.38 10.79 20.85
C ALA A 364 2.35 10.11 19.89
N VAL A 365 2.56 10.67 18.70
CA VAL A 365 3.40 10.04 17.66
C VAL A 365 4.87 9.96 18.08
N GLU A 366 5.28 10.85 18.99
CA GLU A 366 6.64 10.96 19.53
C GLU A 366 7.11 9.70 20.26
N ASP A 367 6.15 8.88 20.71
CA ASP A 367 6.40 7.60 21.36
C ASP A 367 6.94 6.52 20.39
N LEU A 368 7.00 6.80 19.08
CA LEU A 368 7.53 5.90 18.05
C LEU A 368 9.00 6.14 17.69
N THR A 369 9.74 6.91 18.50
CA THR A 369 11.15 7.24 18.21
C THR A 369 12.01 5.98 18.10
N ASP A 370 11.81 4.99 18.98
CA ASP A 370 12.64 3.78 19.04
C ASP A 370 11.80 2.49 19.06
N THR A 371 10.64 2.50 18.38
CA THR A 371 9.75 1.33 18.32
C THR A 371 8.93 1.29 17.03
N TYR A 372 8.57 0.09 16.60
CA TYR A 372 7.65 -0.13 15.48
C TYR A 372 6.19 0.05 15.89
N LEU A 373 5.32 0.24 14.89
CA LEU A 373 3.88 0.10 15.05
C LEU A 373 3.52 -1.37 15.24
N TYR A 374 2.56 -1.66 16.11
CA TYR A 374 2.10 -3.03 16.33
C TYR A 374 0.86 -3.34 15.48
N ALA A 375 0.98 -4.33 14.59
CA ALA A 375 -0.12 -4.85 13.79
C ALA A 375 -0.46 -6.28 14.22
N ASP A 376 -1.75 -6.54 14.42
CA ASP A 376 -2.26 -7.86 14.80
C ASP A 376 -3.49 -8.22 13.96
N HIS A 377 -3.90 -9.49 14.00
CA HIS A 377 -5.18 -9.88 13.44
C HIS A 377 -6.32 -9.11 14.11
N HIS A 378 -7.30 -8.72 13.31
CA HIS A 378 -8.40 -7.95 13.85
C HIS A 378 -9.22 -8.79 14.85
N PRO A 379 -9.39 -8.37 16.12
CA PRO A 379 -9.99 -9.20 17.17
C PRO A 379 -11.44 -9.59 16.88
N ALA A 380 -12.18 -8.74 16.15
CA ALA A 380 -13.53 -9.09 15.71
C ALA A 380 -13.61 -10.34 14.80
N LEU A 381 -12.48 -10.79 14.23
CA LEU A 381 -12.46 -12.00 13.42
C LEU A 381 -12.56 -13.28 14.28
N GLU A 382 -12.04 -13.28 15.51
CA GLU A 382 -11.98 -14.46 16.39
C GLU A 382 -13.35 -15.10 16.66
N ALA A 383 -14.38 -14.26 16.78
CA ALA A 383 -15.76 -14.68 17.01
C ALA A 383 -16.60 -14.75 15.72
N SER A 384 -15.97 -14.68 14.56
CA SER A 384 -16.63 -14.54 13.25
C SER A 384 -16.49 -15.78 12.36
N GLY A 385 -17.15 -15.77 11.21
CA GLY A 385 -17.00 -16.82 10.20
C GLY A 385 -15.60 -16.88 9.57
N GLY A 386 -14.79 -15.82 9.69
CA GLY A 386 -13.43 -15.76 9.17
C GLY A 386 -12.33 -15.80 10.21
N LYS A 387 -12.58 -16.38 11.39
CA LYS A 387 -11.57 -16.54 12.45
C LYS A 387 -10.25 -17.16 11.99
N ASP A 388 -10.30 -18.03 10.97
CA ASP A 388 -9.14 -18.75 10.48
C ASP A 388 -8.53 -18.12 9.21
N VAL A 389 -9.18 -17.10 8.62
CA VAL A 389 -8.77 -16.53 7.31
C VAL A 389 -7.32 -16.05 7.36
N SER A 390 -6.96 -15.38 8.45
CA SER A 390 -5.64 -14.78 8.59
C SER A 390 -4.52 -15.79 8.89
N PHE A 391 -4.87 -17.00 9.34
CA PHE A 391 -3.90 -18.06 9.65
C PHE A 391 -3.72 -19.06 8.51
N LYS A 392 -4.75 -19.27 7.70
CA LYS A 392 -4.79 -20.31 6.66
C LYS A 392 -3.99 -20.00 5.41
N PHE A 393 -3.63 -18.74 5.17
CA PHE A 393 -2.94 -18.35 3.95
C PHE A 393 -2.10 -17.09 4.12
N ASP A 394 -0.79 -17.26 3.99
CA ASP A 394 0.21 -16.20 3.92
C ASP A 394 0.56 -15.93 2.45
N VAL A 395 0.01 -14.83 1.92
CA VAL A 395 0.26 -14.41 0.53
C VAL A 395 1.74 -14.17 0.27
N TRP A 396 2.45 -13.56 1.22
CA TRP A 396 3.87 -13.29 1.07
C TRP A 396 4.65 -14.59 0.97
N TYR A 397 4.37 -15.56 1.85
CA TYR A 397 5.01 -16.87 1.79
C TYR A 397 4.68 -17.62 0.50
N ALA A 398 3.42 -17.61 0.06
CA ALA A 398 3.02 -18.22 -1.21
C ALA A 398 3.79 -17.65 -2.41
N MET A 399 3.98 -16.33 -2.45
CA MET A 399 4.77 -15.67 -3.47
C MET A 399 6.25 -16.01 -3.39
N GLN A 400 6.83 -16.12 -2.19
CA GLN A 400 8.23 -16.52 -2.01
C GLN A 400 8.46 -17.95 -2.50
N VAL A 401 7.60 -18.89 -2.13
CA VAL A 401 7.66 -20.29 -2.58
C VAL A 401 7.65 -20.39 -4.11
N LEU A 402 6.73 -19.67 -4.76
CA LEU A 402 6.66 -19.66 -6.23
C LEU A 402 7.93 -19.07 -6.85
N LYS A 403 8.48 -18.02 -6.23
CA LYS A 403 9.75 -17.40 -6.66
C LYS A 403 10.93 -18.35 -6.53
N GLU A 404 11.03 -19.09 -5.42
CA GLU A 404 12.09 -20.07 -5.19
C GLU A 404 12.01 -21.23 -6.18
N ASN A 405 10.79 -21.73 -6.46
CA ASN A 405 10.58 -22.80 -7.45
C ASN A 405 10.91 -22.41 -8.89
N MET A 406 10.99 -21.11 -9.22
CA MET A 406 11.48 -20.67 -10.53
C MET A 406 13.01 -20.72 -10.67
N ARG A 407 13.75 -20.81 -9.56
CA ARG A 407 15.22 -20.74 -9.58
C ARG A 407 15.80 -22.14 -9.52
N ASP A 408 16.23 -22.64 -10.68
CA ASP A 408 16.77 -23.99 -10.89
C ASP A 408 18.20 -24.20 -10.30
N SER A 409 18.66 -23.35 -9.38
CA SER A 409 20.01 -23.43 -8.84
C SER A 409 20.05 -22.99 -7.39
N GLY A 410 20.66 -23.80 -6.52
CA GLY A 410 20.83 -23.57 -5.08
C GLY A 410 21.68 -22.33 -4.69
N VAL A 411 21.75 -21.33 -5.57
CA VAL A 411 22.36 -20.02 -5.35
C VAL A 411 21.25 -18.99 -5.36
N ILE A 412 20.65 -18.74 -4.20
CA ILE A 412 19.52 -17.81 -4.02
C ILE A 412 20.01 -16.34 -4.02
N TYR A 413 21.30 -16.12 -3.76
CA TYR A 413 21.93 -14.82 -3.58
C TYR A 413 22.68 -14.36 -4.85
N ASP A 414 22.79 -13.04 -5.05
CA ASP A 414 23.56 -12.41 -6.15
C ASP A 414 23.05 -12.63 -7.58
N ILE A 415 21.75 -12.90 -7.75
CA ILE A 415 21.13 -13.03 -9.06
C ILE A 415 20.01 -11.99 -9.20
N GLU A 416 20.09 -11.22 -10.28
CA GLU A 416 19.02 -10.32 -10.73
C GLU A 416 17.71 -11.12 -10.84
N ASN A 417 16.64 -10.59 -10.26
CA ASN A 417 15.34 -11.22 -10.46
C ASN A 417 14.91 -11.01 -11.92
N PRO A 418 14.60 -12.09 -12.67
CA PRO A 418 14.25 -11.99 -14.10
C PRO A 418 13.08 -11.06 -14.40
N GLY A 419 12.22 -10.80 -13.41
CA GLY A 419 11.11 -9.89 -13.49
C GLY A 419 10.83 -9.22 -12.14
N PRO A 420 9.83 -8.33 -12.09
CA PRO A 420 9.41 -7.73 -10.85
C PRO A 420 9.08 -8.81 -9.80
N PRO A 421 9.40 -8.59 -8.52
CA PRO A 421 8.83 -9.38 -7.44
C PRO A 421 7.32 -9.53 -7.63
N PRO A 422 6.72 -10.66 -7.21
CA PRO A 422 5.30 -10.93 -7.48
C PRO A 422 4.36 -9.84 -6.94
N MET A 423 4.74 -9.25 -5.80
CA MET A 423 4.03 -8.13 -5.20
C MET A 423 3.98 -6.89 -6.09
N LEU A 424 4.94 -6.73 -7.00
CA LEU A 424 5.06 -5.59 -7.90
C LEU A 424 4.43 -5.81 -9.29
N GLU A 425 3.80 -6.96 -9.54
CA GLU A 425 3.15 -7.26 -10.83
C GLU A 425 2.04 -6.26 -11.18
N LEU A 426 1.36 -5.69 -10.18
CA LEU A 426 0.42 -4.58 -10.38
C LEU A 426 1.09 -3.39 -11.10
N TRP A 427 2.27 -2.98 -10.64
CA TRP A 427 2.99 -1.84 -11.19
C TRP A 427 3.55 -2.18 -12.57
N HIS A 428 4.09 -3.39 -12.73
CA HIS A 428 4.55 -3.86 -14.03
C HIS A 428 3.43 -3.83 -15.06
N PHE A 429 2.26 -4.35 -14.70
CA PHE A 429 1.06 -4.31 -15.52
C PHE A 429 0.68 -2.87 -15.84
N ALA A 430 0.56 -1.98 -14.85
CA ALA A 430 0.13 -0.60 -15.05
C ALA A 430 1.06 0.18 -16.00
N LEU A 431 2.37 0.09 -15.76
CA LEU A 431 3.42 0.71 -16.59
C LEU A 431 3.32 0.21 -18.04
N ARG A 432 3.26 -1.11 -18.22
CA ARG A 432 3.27 -1.70 -19.56
C ARG A 432 1.97 -1.45 -20.32
N ARG A 433 0.84 -1.57 -19.63
CA ARG A 433 -0.50 -1.54 -20.24
C ARG A 433 -0.94 -0.14 -20.63
N TYR A 434 -0.66 0.86 -19.78
CA TYR A 434 -1.24 2.20 -19.92
C TYR A 434 -0.23 3.29 -20.25
N LEU A 435 1.06 3.04 -20.01
CA LEU A 435 2.12 4.04 -20.13
C LEU A 435 3.22 3.63 -21.11
N ASN A 436 3.12 2.43 -21.70
CA ASN A 436 4.16 1.86 -22.56
C ASN A 436 5.54 1.94 -21.88
N LEU A 437 5.63 1.49 -20.63
CA LEU A 437 6.88 1.46 -19.85
C LEU A 437 7.15 0.06 -19.30
N GLY A 438 8.43 -0.24 -19.12
CA GLY A 438 8.93 -1.43 -18.43
C GLY A 438 9.99 -1.08 -17.40
N PHE A 439 10.42 -2.06 -16.61
CA PHE A 439 11.56 -1.92 -15.72
C PHE A 439 12.87 -2.19 -16.46
N LYS A 440 13.96 -1.52 -16.05
CA LYS A 440 15.32 -1.79 -16.52
C LYS A 440 15.77 -3.18 -16.08
N SER A 441 16.64 -3.79 -16.89
CA SER A 441 17.48 -4.86 -16.36
C SER A 441 18.35 -4.28 -15.25
N GLY A 442 18.48 -5.05 -14.18
CA GLY A 442 19.15 -4.68 -12.96
C GLY A 442 18.29 -3.84 -12.02
N THR A 443 16.99 -3.66 -12.28
CA THR A 443 16.13 -2.95 -11.30
C THR A 443 15.89 -3.78 -10.04
N PHE A 444 15.82 -5.10 -10.15
CA PHE A 444 15.44 -5.98 -9.04
C PHE A 444 16.61 -6.87 -8.59
N TRP A 445 17.60 -6.29 -7.93
CA TRP A 445 18.68 -7.03 -7.27
C TRP A 445 18.33 -7.44 -5.85
N MET A 446 18.79 -8.62 -5.42
CA MET A 446 18.69 -9.08 -4.04
C MET A 446 20.06 -8.94 -3.36
N PRO A 447 20.24 -8.02 -2.39
CA PRO A 447 21.53 -7.87 -1.70
C PRO A 447 21.87 -9.06 -0.81
N ARG A 448 23.18 -9.20 -0.56
CA ARG A 448 23.89 -10.42 -0.13
C ARG A 448 23.73 -10.83 1.34
N SER A 449 23.10 -10.02 2.22
CA SER A 449 23.45 -10.11 3.65
C SER A 449 22.32 -10.08 4.67
N ILE A 450 21.03 -9.96 4.33
CA ILE A 450 19.96 -10.04 5.34
C ILE A 450 18.75 -10.85 4.82
N PRO A 451 18.40 -11.99 5.45
CA PRO A 451 17.37 -12.92 4.96
C PRO A 451 15.92 -12.43 5.11
N VAL A 452 15.69 -11.13 5.32
CA VAL A 452 14.38 -10.61 5.76
C VAL A 452 13.81 -9.49 4.89
N TYR A 453 14.62 -8.86 4.01
CA TYR A 453 14.16 -7.72 3.19
C TYR A 453 14.60 -7.89 1.74
N TYR A 454 13.77 -8.59 0.95
CA TYR A 454 14.08 -9.06 -0.41
C TYR A 454 13.67 -8.10 -1.54
N GLU A 455 13.36 -6.84 -1.23
CA GLU A 455 12.68 -5.91 -2.15
C GLU A 455 13.30 -4.50 -2.09
N SER A 456 14.63 -4.44 -2.15
CA SER A 456 15.33 -3.16 -2.27
C SER A 456 15.18 -2.63 -3.71
N ILE A 457 14.25 -1.70 -3.90
CA ILE A 457 14.26 -0.82 -5.08
C ILE A 457 15.01 0.44 -4.67
N TRP A 458 16.06 0.80 -5.39
CA TRP A 458 16.87 1.97 -5.07
C TRP A 458 16.06 3.24 -5.28
N TYR A 459 15.65 3.89 -4.20
CA TYR A 459 14.75 5.06 -4.23
C TYR A 459 15.25 6.17 -5.18
N LYS A 460 16.56 6.45 -5.20
CA LYS A 460 17.13 7.47 -6.10
C LYS A 460 16.82 7.16 -7.56
N GLU A 461 16.94 5.89 -7.95
CA GLU A 461 16.65 5.42 -9.30
C GLU A 461 15.13 5.40 -9.57
N VAL A 462 14.32 5.05 -8.56
CA VAL A 462 12.85 5.14 -8.67
C VAL A 462 12.42 6.59 -8.87
N GLY A 463 12.94 7.51 -8.05
CA GLY A 463 12.60 8.93 -8.01
C GLY A 463 13.04 9.72 -9.24
N GLY A 464 14.17 9.34 -9.86
CA GLY A 464 14.57 9.85 -11.18
C GLY A 464 13.80 9.21 -12.34
N GLY A 465 13.10 8.11 -12.09
CA GLY A 465 12.54 7.23 -13.13
C GLY A 465 13.64 6.51 -13.92
N ASP A 466 14.85 6.48 -13.38
CA ASP A 466 16.01 5.80 -13.96
C ASP A 466 15.78 4.29 -14.03
N ILE A 467 14.87 3.73 -13.25
CA ILE A 467 14.49 2.31 -13.34
C ILE A 467 13.56 2.00 -14.53
N PHE A 468 13.06 2.99 -15.25
CA PHE A 468 12.11 2.78 -16.34
C PHE A 468 12.79 2.77 -17.71
N LEU A 469 12.28 1.92 -18.58
CA LEU A 469 12.60 1.86 -20.00
C LEU A 469 11.33 2.04 -20.80
N ASN A 470 11.43 2.75 -21.91
CA ASN A 470 10.47 2.55 -22.98
C ASN A 470 10.73 1.16 -23.62
N PRO A 471 9.73 0.28 -23.68
CA PRO A 471 9.87 -1.08 -24.19
C PRO A 471 10.14 -1.12 -25.70
N ASN A 472 10.00 -0.02 -26.44
CA ASN A 472 10.49 0.08 -27.82
C ASN A 472 12.02 -0.10 -27.90
N TRP A 473 12.74 0.04 -26.79
CA TRP A 473 14.20 -0.17 -26.69
C TRP A 473 14.57 -1.54 -26.14
N ALA A 474 13.61 -2.27 -25.55
CA ALA A 474 13.77 -3.62 -25.03
C ALA A 474 12.76 -4.55 -25.71
N ALA A 475 13.12 -5.04 -26.90
CA ALA A 475 12.34 -6.05 -27.60
C ALA A 475 12.22 -7.30 -26.72
N VAL A 476 11.07 -7.46 -26.06
CA VAL A 476 10.76 -8.64 -25.27
C VAL A 476 10.88 -9.86 -26.17
N GLN A 477 11.75 -10.81 -25.80
CA GLN A 477 12.01 -12.00 -26.59
C GLN A 477 10.72 -12.79 -26.82
N LYS A 478 10.58 -13.40 -28.00
CA LYS A 478 9.53 -14.41 -28.24
C LYS A 478 9.84 -15.67 -27.43
N TYR A 479 8.84 -16.19 -26.71
CA TYR A 479 8.91 -17.45 -25.97
C TYR A 479 9.57 -18.59 -26.75
N LYS A 480 10.40 -19.37 -26.05
CA LYS A 480 10.73 -20.75 -26.45
C LYS A 480 10.27 -21.69 -25.32
N PRO A 481 9.33 -22.61 -25.59
CA PRO A 481 8.87 -23.58 -24.61
C PRO A 481 10.01 -24.31 -23.89
N GLY A 482 10.01 -24.29 -22.56
CA GLY A 482 10.98 -24.99 -21.72
C GLY A 482 12.33 -24.27 -21.54
N VAL A 483 12.46 -23.02 -21.95
CA VAL A 483 13.63 -22.18 -21.70
C VAL A 483 13.17 -20.88 -21.06
N VAL A 484 13.52 -20.65 -19.79
CA VAL A 484 13.39 -19.34 -19.15
C VAL A 484 14.52 -18.47 -19.70
N SER A 485 14.36 -17.91 -20.90
CA SER A 485 15.39 -17.03 -21.49
C SER A 485 15.10 -15.57 -21.21
N TRP A 486 15.86 -15.02 -20.26
CA TRP A 486 16.24 -13.61 -20.26
C TRP A 486 17.66 -13.58 -20.81
N ASP A 487 17.80 -13.69 -22.14
CA ASP A 487 19.12 -13.64 -22.76
C ASP A 487 19.64 -12.20 -22.66
N LEU A 488 20.37 -11.91 -21.59
CA LEU A 488 21.14 -10.66 -21.41
C LEU A 488 22.39 -10.63 -22.31
N GLY A 489 22.67 -11.71 -23.04
CA GLY A 489 23.84 -11.85 -23.89
C GLY A 489 23.64 -11.37 -25.32
N ASN A 490 23.24 -10.10 -25.52
CA ASN A 490 23.47 -9.35 -26.77
C ASN A 490 23.13 -7.87 -26.56
N ASN A 491 23.96 -7.15 -25.82
CA ASN A 491 24.22 -5.72 -26.01
C ASN A 491 25.72 -5.48 -25.87
#